data_AF-Q4UFZ4-F1
#
_entry.id   AF-Q4UFZ4-F1
#
_cell.length_a   1.000
_cell.length_b   1.000
_cell.length_c   1.000
_cell.angle_alpha   90.00
_cell.angle_beta   90.00
_cell.angle_gamma   90.00
#
_symmetry.space_group_name_H-M   'P 1'
#
loop_
_entity.id
_entity.type
_entity.pdbx_description
1 polymer ?
#
loop_
_entity_poly.entity_id
_entity_poly.type
_entity_poly.pdbx_seq_one_letter_code
_entity_poly.pdbx_strand_id
1 'polypeptide(L)'
;MYDNNHVNGLSNSVFLCIRNTPYTKLNTNSFRRTLLSIVDNYINYANADVDSDGNLTDSSDKSNIHILNAENYSVHFVLSTNLSENSEPCSLYGFEDFPGVFVLRNFLTQDQSLLLACETLRSYINPPNNSNLLLMDPNISSPIWPSNSFKNLRWSTIGHLYDWGKRQYIGFTQFPEIIAKIVNQINTLLSGFYQPFTADSAIINFYSNSYFLRLHRDDAEETNDPVINISLGAPAIFCICKEDPSQFPLSCVVDSGSIIIMSKNSRRCLHGISKLYHYVKPDSSNLNGFETVKDTKTPYANPYFIKNLPQCPNDVFHGFTTSLDEDQISDVKDYLSKSRISISVRKAKL
;
A
#
# COMPACT_ATOMS: atom_id res chain seq x y z
N MET A 1 -17.41 7.18 -5.80
CA MET A 1 -17.91 6.09 -6.65
C MET A 1 -17.29 4.79 -6.16
N TYR A 2 -18.03 4.03 -5.38
CA TYR A 2 -17.72 2.64 -5.06
C TYR A 2 -18.85 1.84 -5.69
N ASP A 3 -18.54 0.84 -6.51
CA ASP A 3 -19.56 -0.07 -7.01
C ASP A 3 -20.22 -0.74 -5.80
N ASN A 4 -21.53 -0.54 -5.61
CA ASN A 4 -22.26 -0.97 -4.42
C ASN A 4 -22.22 -2.51 -4.25
N ASN A 5 -21.91 -3.25 -5.32
CA ASN A 5 -21.76 -4.70 -5.29
C ASN A 5 -20.52 -5.20 -4.53
N HIS A 6 -19.57 -4.33 -4.17
CA HIS A 6 -18.34 -4.71 -3.47
C HIS A 6 -18.27 -4.24 -2.00
N VAL A 7 -19.28 -3.52 -1.51
CA VAL A 7 -19.29 -2.99 -0.13
C VAL A 7 -19.50 -4.11 0.91
N ASN A 8 -20.11 -5.23 0.50
CA ASN A 8 -20.43 -6.37 1.39
C ASN A 8 -19.60 -7.64 1.11
N GLY A 9 -18.54 -7.58 0.30
CA GLY A 9 -17.70 -8.75 -0.01
C GLY A 9 -16.82 -9.19 1.17
N LEU A 10 -16.51 -10.50 1.25
CA LEU A 10 -15.67 -11.09 2.29
C LEU A 10 -14.36 -10.32 2.47
N SER A 11 -13.66 -10.00 1.38
CA SER A 11 -12.42 -9.20 1.41
C SER A 11 -12.58 -7.86 2.14
N ASN A 12 -13.68 -7.13 1.91
CA ASN A 12 -13.91 -5.84 2.52
C ASN A 12 -14.22 -5.97 4.02
N SER A 13 -14.99 -6.99 4.41
CA SER A 13 -15.25 -7.30 5.82
C SER A 13 -13.97 -7.65 6.57
N VAL A 14 -13.09 -8.45 5.96
CA VAL A 14 -11.76 -8.76 6.53
C VAL A 14 -10.89 -7.50 6.62
N PHE A 15 -10.86 -6.66 5.58
CA PHE A 15 -10.14 -5.38 5.60
C PHE A 15 -10.61 -4.47 6.75
N LEU A 16 -11.92 -4.34 6.96
CA LEU A 16 -12.48 -3.55 8.05
C LEU A 16 -12.20 -4.16 9.42
N CYS A 17 -12.24 -5.49 9.54
CA CYS A 17 -11.84 -6.19 10.77
C CYS A 17 -10.39 -5.83 11.16
N ILE A 18 -9.46 -5.91 10.21
CA ILE A 18 -8.05 -5.54 10.41
C ILE A 18 -7.94 -4.08 10.84
N ARG A 19 -8.58 -3.16 10.12
CA ARG A 19 -8.54 -1.72 10.40
C ARG A 19 -9.03 -1.37 11.81
N ASN A 20 -10.05 -2.07 12.29
CA ASN A 20 -10.68 -1.81 13.58
C ASN A 20 -10.05 -2.60 14.74
N THR A 21 -9.12 -3.51 14.44
CA THR A 21 -8.40 -4.27 15.46
C THR A 21 -7.14 -3.51 15.90
N PRO A 22 -6.96 -3.22 17.20
CA PRO A 22 -5.71 -2.65 17.70
C PRO A 22 -4.51 -3.52 17.31
N TYR A 23 -3.38 -2.91 16.96
CA TYR A 23 -2.24 -3.66 16.42
C TYR A 23 -1.73 -4.75 17.38
N THR A 24 -1.82 -4.53 18.70
CA THR A 24 -1.47 -5.50 19.76
C THR A 24 -2.41 -6.70 19.85
N LYS A 25 -3.57 -6.62 19.20
CA LYS A 25 -4.59 -7.68 19.13
C LYS A 25 -4.63 -8.37 17.78
N LEU A 26 -3.95 -7.84 16.76
CA LEU A 26 -3.77 -8.53 15.48
C LEU A 26 -3.10 -9.88 15.71
N ASN A 27 -3.46 -10.85 14.88
CA ASN A 27 -2.94 -12.22 14.92
C ASN A 27 -3.22 -13.03 16.20
N THR A 28 -3.99 -12.49 17.15
CA THR A 28 -4.43 -13.26 18.34
C THR A 28 -5.57 -14.22 18.00
N ASN A 29 -5.80 -15.23 18.86
CA ASN A 29 -6.98 -16.10 18.75
C ASN A 29 -8.30 -15.32 18.80
N SER A 30 -8.35 -14.20 19.53
CA SER A 30 -9.55 -13.35 19.54
C SER A 30 -9.82 -12.72 18.19
N PHE A 31 -8.78 -12.25 17.50
CA PHE A 31 -8.89 -11.69 16.15
C PHE A 31 -9.37 -12.76 15.15
N ARG A 32 -8.82 -13.97 15.21
CA ARG A 32 -9.25 -15.07 14.32
C ARG A 32 -10.70 -15.51 14.56
N ARG A 33 -11.18 -15.52 15.82
CA ARG A 33 -12.61 -15.74 16.11
C ARG A 33 -13.51 -14.69 15.46
N THR A 34 -13.08 -13.43 15.41
CA THR A 34 -13.83 -12.39 14.68
C THR A 34 -13.84 -12.66 13.18
N LEU A 35 -12.72 -13.11 12.59
CA LEU A 35 -12.66 -13.51 11.18
C LEU A 35 -13.57 -14.71 10.88
N LEU A 36 -13.61 -15.72 11.76
CA LEU A 36 -14.53 -16.86 11.63
C LEU A 36 -16.00 -16.41 11.63
N SER A 37 -16.38 -15.50 12.52
CA SER A 37 -17.74 -14.93 12.50
C SER A 37 -18.05 -14.18 11.20
N ILE A 38 -17.07 -13.52 10.58
CA ILE A 38 -17.23 -12.90 9.26
C ILE A 38 -17.46 -13.96 8.19
N VAL A 39 -16.73 -15.08 8.23
CA VAL A 39 -16.92 -16.21 7.32
C VAL A 39 -18.30 -16.84 7.47
N ASP A 40 -18.75 -17.09 8.70
CA ASP A 40 -20.08 -17.65 8.98
C ASP A 40 -21.18 -16.76 8.41
N ASN A 41 -21.09 -15.46 8.63
CA ASN A 41 -22.04 -14.49 8.08
C ASN A 41 -22.01 -14.53 6.54
N TYR A 42 -20.83 -14.51 5.93
CA TYR A 42 -20.67 -14.53 4.48
C TYR A 42 -21.29 -15.79 3.84
N ILE A 43 -21.02 -16.97 4.40
CA ILE A 43 -21.57 -18.24 3.92
C ILE A 43 -23.11 -18.27 4.06
N ASN A 44 -23.63 -17.81 5.20
CA ASN A 44 -25.07 -17.77 5.44
C ASN A 44 -25.80 -16.83 4.47
N TYR A 45 -25.22 -15.66 4.16
CA TYR A 45 -25.78 -14.76 3.15
C TYR A 45 -25.72 -15.38 1.75
N ALA A 46 -24.59 -15.98 1.36
CA ALA A 46 -24.44 -16.60 0.04
C ALA A 46 -25.42 -17.76 -0.20
N ASN A 47 -25.73 -18.55 0.84
CA ASN A 47 -26.70 -19.64 0.75
C ASN A 47 -28.16 -19.16 0.71
N ALA A 48 -28.46 -17.97 1.22
CA ALA A 48 -29.81 -17.40 1.18
C ALA A 48 -30.22 -16.87 -0.21
N ASP A 49 -29.26 -16.61 -1.10
CA ASP A 49 -29.48 -16.10 -2.46
C ASP A 49 -29.69 -17.22 -3.51
N VAL A 50 -29.66 -18.50 -3.12
CA VAL A 50 -29.80 -19.66 -4.02
C VAL A 50 -31.13 -20.40 -3.80
N ASP A 51 -32.12 -20.16 -4.67
CA ASP A 51 -33.27 -21.05 -4.94
C ASP A 51 -33.71 -20.84 -6.42
N SER A 52 -33.60 -21.84 -7.31
CA SER A 52 -34.77 -22.66 -7.71
C SER A 52 -34.43 -23.99 -8.41
N ASP A 53 -33.15 -24.35 -8.58
CA ASP A 53 -32.75 -25.55 -9.34
C ASP A 53 -31.86 -26.57 -8.57
N GLY A 54 -31.73 -26.43 -7.24
CA GLY A 54 -31.44 -27.54 -6.33
C GLY A 54 -30.20 -28.43 -6.59
N ASN A 55 -29.17 -27.97 -7.31
CA ASN A 55 -27.95 -28.76 -7.54
C ASN A 55 -26.85 -28.42 -6.50
N LEU A 56 -26.52 -29.40 -5.66
CA LEU A 56 -25.50 -29.34 -4.60
C LEU A 56 -24.22 -30.07 -5.04
N THR A 57 -23.23 -29.39 -5.63
CA THR A 57 -21.85 -29.93 -5.77
C THR A 57 -20.83 -28.80 -6.01
N ASP A 58 -20.48 -28.00 -4.98
CA ASP A 58 -19.21 -27.20 -4.87
C ASP A 58 -19.11 -26.36 -3.57
N SER A 59 -20.19 -26.24 -2.78
CA SER A 59 -20.28 -25.25 -1.68
C SER A 59 -19.59 -25.66 -0.37
N SER A 60 -19.53 -26.96 -0.06
CA SER A 60 -18.89 -27.46 1.16
C SER A 60 -17.37 -27.24 1.15
N ASP A 61 -16.73 -27.46 0.00
CA ASP A 61 -15.28 -27.33 -0.15
C ASP A 61 -14.85 -25.87 -0.08
N LYS A 62 -15.60 -24.96 -0.71
CA LYS A 62 -15.37 -23.51 -0.58
C LYS A 62 -15.52 -23.02 0.86
N SER A 63 -16.55 -23.49 1.56
CA SER A 63 -16.77 -23.17 2.97
C SER A 63 -15.58 -23.59 3.85
N ASN A 64 -15.10 -24.82 3.67
CA ASN A 64 -13.92 -25.34 4.38
C ASN A 64 -12.66 -24.52 4.10
N ILE A 65 -12.46 -24.06 2.85
CA ILE A 65 -11.33 -23.19 2.49
C ILE A 65 -11.41 -21.85 3.22
N HIS A 66 -12.59 -21.22 3.32
CA HIS A 66 -12.73 -19.95 4.04
C HIS A 66 -12.46 -20.09 5.54
N ILE A 67 -12.94 -21.18 6.16
CA ILE A 67 -12.67 -21.48 7.57
C ILE A 67 -11.16 -21.66 7.80
N LEU A 68 -10.52 -22.50 6.97
CA LEU A 68 -9.08 -22.73 7.05
C LEU A 68 -8.27 -21.44 6.86
N ASN A 69 -8.70 -20.58 5.93
CA ASN A 69 -8.07 -19.28 5.73
C ASN A 69 -8.22 -18.37 6.95
N ALA A 70 -9.39 -18.33 7.60
CA ALA A 70 -9.61 -17.54 8.82
C ALA A 70 -8.76 -18.03 10.00
N GLU A 71 -8.65 -19.35 10.19
CA GLU A 71 -7.83 -19.97 11.23
C GLU A 71 -6.33 -19.75 11.02
N ASN A 72 -5.89 -19.73 9.76
CA ASN A 72 -4.49 -19.51 9.41
C ASN A 72 -4.15 -18.05 9.13
N TYR A 73 -5.12 -17.14 9.20
CA TYR A 73 -4.92 -15.76 8.82
C TYR A 73 -3.92 -15.05 9.72
N SER A 74 -3.05 -14.25 9.09
CA SER A 74 -2.12 -13.36 9.79
C SER A 74 -1.90 -12.08 8.99
N VAL A 75 -1.79 -10.96 9.70
CA VAL A 75 -1.15 -9.74 9.21
C VAL A 75 0.35 -9.93 9.31
N HIS A 76 1.04 -9.84 8.19
CA HIS A 76 2.47 -10.14 8.10
C HIS A 76 3.30 -8.91 8.48
N PHE A 77 4.00 -9.00 9.61
CA PHE A 77 5.03 -8.06 10.00
C PHE A 77 6.33 -8.52 9.36
N VAL A 78 6.52 -8.22 8.07
CA VAL A 78 7.73 -8.62 7.32
C VAL A 78 8.92 -7.85 7.90
N LEU A 79 9.61 -8.48 8.86
CA LEU A 79 10.79 -7.91 9.52
C LEU A 79 11.94 -7.89 8.53
N SER A 80 12.72 -6.80 8.54
CA SER A 80 14.07 -6.84 7.96
C SER A 80 14.85 -7.92 8.72
N THR A 81 15.56 -8.79 8.01
CA THR A 81 16.39 -9.82 8.63
C THR A 81 17.37 -9.19 9.62
N ASN A 82 17.51 -9.80 10.80
CA ASN A 82 18.60 -9.51 11.75
C ASN A 82 19.94 -9.71 11.05
N LEU A 83 20.56 -8.61 10.62
CA LEU A 83 21.95 -8.60 10.19
C LEU A 83 22.68 -7.60 11.08
N SER A 84 23.57 -8.14 11.90
CA SER A 84 24.50 -7.36 12.68
C SER A 84 25.43 -6.57 11.75
N GLU A 85 25.54 -5.28 12.05
CA GLU A 85 26.53 -4.29 11.60
C GLU A 85 26.40 -3.69 10.18
N ASN A 86 26.24 -2.36 10.19
CA ASN A 86 26.46 -1.38 9.12
C ASN A 86 25.67 -1.55 7.80
N SER A 87 24.59 -0.75 7.70
CA SER A 87 23.62 -0.66 6.60
C SER A 87 22.84 -1.95 6.33
N GLU A 88 21.64 -2.06 6.89
CA GLU A 88 20.75 -3.19 6.59
C GLU A 88 20.50 -3.24 5.07
N PRO A 89 20.80 -4.36 4.38
CA PRO A 89 20.53 -4.48 2.96
C PRO A 89 19.02 -4.36 2.68
N CYS A 90 18.66 -3.92 1.48
CA CYS A 90 17.27 -4.00 1.05
C CYS A 90 16.89 -5.47 0.87
N SER A 91 15.71 -5.89 1.35
CA SER A 91 15.26 -7.28 1.27
C SER A 91 13.99 -7.38 0.44
N LEU A 92 13.99 -8.29 -0.55
CA LEU A 92 12.85 -8.56 -1.42
C LEU A 92 12.06 -9.77 -0.91
N TYR A 93 10.75 -9.60 -0.78
CA TYR A 93 9.81 -10.64 -0.40
C TYR A 93 8.70 -10.82 -1.44
N GLY A 94 8.28 -12.08 -1.61
CA GLY A 94 7.02 -12.46 -2.26
C GLY A 94 6.07 -13.09 -1.25
N PHE A 95 4.88 -13.45 -1.70
CA PHE A 95 3.83 -14.03 -0.86
C PHE A 95 3.21 -15.25 -1.53
N GLU A 96 3.05 -16.34 -0.79
CA GLU A 96 2.40 -17.57 -1.28
C GLU A 96 0.99 -17.24 -1.79
N ASP A 97 0.60 -17.81 -2.93
CA ASP A 97 -0.69 -17.58 -3.60
C ASP A 97 -1.02 -16.15 -4.07
N PHE A 98 -0.05 -15.22 -3.99
CA PHE A 98 -0.20 -13.84 -4.48
C PHE A 98 0.89 -13.51 -5.51
N PRO A 99 0.88 -14.18 -6.69
CA PRO A 99 1.89 -13.94 -7.72
C PRO A 99 1.85 -12.49 -8.21
N GLY A 100 3.04 -11.90 -8.33
CA GLY A 100 3.21 -10.53 -8.79
C GLY A 100 3.06 -9.46 -7.70
N VAL A 101 2.78 -9.85 -6.44
CA VAL A 101 2.91 -8.96 -5.28
C VAL A 101 4.32 -9.08 -4.70
N PHE A 102 5.04 -7.97 -4.67
CA PHE A 102 6.38 -7.92 -4.06
C PHE A 102 6.49 -6.76 -3.08
N VAL A 103 7.29 -6.96 -2.03
CA VAL A 103 7.67 -5.90 -1.09
C VAL A 103 9.20 -5.81 -1.03
N LEU A 104 9.73 -4.62 -1.33
CA LEU A 104 11.11 -4.25 -1.02
C LEU A 104 11.11 -3.53 0.33
N ARG A 105 11.76 -4.13 1.33
CA ARG A 105 11.96 -3.54 2.64
C ARG A 105 13.25 -2.73 2.65
N ASN A 106 13.26 -1.60 3.35
CA ASN A 106 14.44 -0.76 3.52
C ASN A 106 15.09 -0.33 2.19
N PHE A 107 14.30 -0.05 1.14
CA PHE A 107 14.85 0.34 -0.15
C PHE A 107 15.31 1.80 -0.16
N LEU A 108 14.48 2.73 0.33
CA LEU A 108 14.92 4.10 0.59
C LEU A 108 15.41 4.22 2.03
N THR A 109 16.49 4.97 2.23
CA THR A 109 16.94 5.33 3.58
C THR A 109 15.94 6.29 4.26
N GLN A 110 16.11 6.52 5.56
CA GLN A 110 15.30 7.51 6.29
C GLN A 110 15.48 8.92 5.71
N ASP A 111 16.72 9.31 5.37
CA ASP A 111 17.02 10.62 4.79
C ASP A 111 16.43 10.76 3.38
N GLN A 112 16.57 9.74 2.53
CA GLN A 112 15.97 9.72 1.20
C GLN A 112 14.43 9.80 1.27
N SER A 113 13.82 9.07 2.22
CA SER A 113 12.39 9.12 2.46
C SER A 113 11.93 10.52 2.89
N LEU A 114 12.68 11.16 3.79
CA LEU A 114 12.40 12.50 4.27
C LEU A 114 12.54 13.53 3.15
N LEU A 115 13.63 13.48 2.37
CA LEU A 115 13.85 14.36 1.22
C LEU A 115 12.69 14.27 0.22
N LEU A 116 12.28 13.05 -0.14
CA LEU A 116 11.16 12.85 -1.06
C LEU A 116 9.82 13.36 -0.49
N ALA A 117 9.57 13.17 0.80
CA ALA A 117 8.37 13.67 1.47
C ALA A 117 8.34 15.21 1.53
N CYS A 118 9.47 15.84 1.88
CA CYS A 118 9.64 17.30 1.87
C CYS A 118 9.31 17.87 0.48
N GLU A 119 9.90 17.31 -0.58
CA GLU A 119 9.62 17.77 -1.94
C GLU A 119 8.16 17.51 -2.35
N THR A 120 7.59 16.39 -1.93
CA THR A 120 6.17 16.09 -2.17
C THR A 120 5.27 17.17 -1.60
N LEU A 121 5.47 17.54 -0.33
CA LEU A 121 4.66 18.56 0.34
C LEU A 121 4.93 19.97 -0.19
N ARG A 122 6.16 20.27 -0.56
CA ARG A 122 6.56 21.59 -1.07
C ARG A 122 6.14 21.85 -2.51
N SER A 123 6.12 20.81 -3.35
CA SER A 123 6.03 20.95 -4.81
C SER A 123 4.89 20.15 -5.41
N TYR A 124 4.86 18.83 -5.18
CA TYR A 124 4.00 17.93 -5.95
C TYR A 124 2.51 18.07 -5.66
N ILE A 125 2.14 18.58 -4.48
CA ILE A 125 0.73 18.78 -4.12
C ILE A 125 0.12 20.08 -4.68
N ASN A 126 0.95 21.00 -5.18
CA ASN A 126 0.52 22.33 -5.60
C ASN A 126 0.10 22.37 -7.08
N PRO A 127 -0.82 23.28 -7.47
CA PRO A 127 -1.03 23.61 -8.87
C PRO A 127 0.30 23.85 -9.62
N PRO A 128 0.44 23.43 -10.89
CA PRO A 128 -0.61 22.92 -11.77
C PRO A 128 -0.94 21.42 -11.59
N ASN A 129 -0.34 20.73 -10.62
CA ASN A 129 -0.74 19.36 -10.31
C ASN A 129 -2.17 19.34 -9.76
N ASN A 130 -2.90 18.28 -10.10
CA ASN A 130 -4.29 18.15 -9.66
C ASN A 130 -4.35 17.62 -8.23
N SER A 131 -5.43 17.93 -7.51
CA SER A 131 -5.71 17.39 -6.18
C SER A 131 -7.20 17.42 -5.89
N ASN A 132 -7.62 16.71 -4.84
CA ASN A 132 -9.00 16.80 -4.39
C ASN A 132 -9.39 18.22 -3.94
N LEU A 133 -8.40 19.05 -3.56
CA LEU A 133 -8.65 20.43 -3.18
C LEU A 133 -8.95 21.31 -4.39
N LEU A 134 -8.24 21.12 -5.51
CA LEU A 134 -8.49 21.87 -6.75
C LEU A 134 -9.87 21.56 -7.34
N LEU A 135 -10.34 20.31 -7.19
CA LEU A 135 -11.71 19.96 -7.59
C LEU A 135 -12.78 20.66 -6.75
N MET A 136 -12.47 20.97 -5.48
CA MET A 136 -13.38 21.67 -4.57
C MET A 136 -13.30 23.19 -4.72
N ASP A 137 -12.09 23.72 -4.93
CA ASP A 137 -11.80 25.13 -5.12
C ASP A 137 -10.72 25.30 -6.21
N PRO A 138 -11.13 25.62 -7.46
CA PRO A 138 -10.18 25.85 -8.56
C PRO A 138 -9.22 27.03 -8.34
N ASN A 139 -9.52 27.94 -7.40
CA ASN A 139 -8.71 29.12 -7.10
C ASN A 139 -7.93 28.97 -5.79
N ILE A 140 -7.76 27.74 -5.29
CA ILE A 140 -7.06 27.49 -4.04
C ILE A 140 -5.66 28.11 -4.05
N SER A 141 -5.32 28.81 -2.95
CA SER A 141 -4.01 29.43 -2.79
C SER A 141 -2.90 28.37 -2.65
N SER A 142 -1.76 28.63 -3.30
CA SER A 142 -0.52 27.88 -3.14
C SER A 142 0.51 28.70 -2.34
N PRO A 143 1.34 28.09 -1.50
CA PRO A 143 1.49 26.64 -1.32
C PRO A 143 0.40 26.04 -0.40
N ILE A 144 -0.05 24.82 -0.73
CA ILE A 144 -1.04 24.07 0.05
C ILE A 144 -0.46 23.66 1.41
N TRP A 145 0.79 23.21 1.47
CA TRP A 145 1.51 22.99 2.73
C TRP A 145 2.29 24.26 3.12
N PRO A 146 2.26 24.71 4.39
CA PRO A 146 1.55 24.15 5.55
C PRO A 146 0.19 24.85 5.82
N SER A 147 -0.52 25.28 4.77
CA SER A 147 -1.78 26.03 4.91
C SER A 147 -2.89 25.23 5.62
N ASN A 148 -3.90 25.95 6.12
CA ASN A 148 -5.10 25.34 6.71
C ASN A 148 -5.86 24.39 5.77
N SER A 149 -5.73 24.57 4.45
CA SER A 149 -6.40 23.71 3.46
C SER A 149 -5.78 22.32 3.39
N PHE A 150 -4.49 22.17 3.78
CA PHE A 150 -3.79 20.89 3.77
C PHE A 150 -4.50 19.80 4.58
N LYS A 151 -5.19 20.16 5.67
CA LYS A 151 -5.95 19.20 6.51
C LYS A 151 -7.03 18.43 5.74
N ASN A 152 -7.48 18.98 4.61
CA ASN A 152 -8.48 18.40 3.73
C ASN A 152 -7.87 17.71 2.50
N LEU A 153 -6.56 17.75 2.31
CA LEU A 153 -5.88 17.04 1.24
C LEU A 153 -5.96 15.53 1.47
N ARG A 154 -6.29 14.79 0.42
CA ARG A 154 -6.48 13.32 0.41
C ARG A 154 -5.69 12.67 -0.69
N TRP A 155 -5.67 13.29 -1.87
CA TRP A 155 -4.86 12.86 -2.98
C TRP A 155 -4.39 14.03 -3.84
N SER A 156 -3.29 13.82 -4.56
CA SER A 156 -2.79 14.66 -5.64
C SER A 156 -2.30 13.77 -6.79
N THR A 157 -2.31 14.29 -8.03
CA THR A 157 -1.77 13.58 -9.19
C THR A 157 -0.74 14.42 -9.92
N ILE A 158 0.34 13.79 -10.38
CA ILE A 158 1.46 14.43 -11.08
C ILE A 158 1.83 13.65 -12.34
N GLY A 159 2.47 14.30 -13.32
CA GLY A 159 2.71 13.71 -14.63
C GLY A 159 1.42 13.72 -15.45
N HIS A 160 1.08 12.61 -16.11
CA HIS A 160 -0.28 12.47 -16.65
C HIS A 160 -1.31 12.50 -15.52
N LEU A 161 -2.28 13.41 -15.63
CA LEU A 161 -3.20 13.70 -14.53
C LEU A 161 -4.44 12.82 -14.64
N TYR A 162 -4.78 12.11 -13.56
CA TYR A 162 -5.97 11.27 -13.53
C TYR A 162 -7.22 12.10 -13.21
N ASP A 163 -8.24 12.01 -14.07
CA ASP A 163 -9.55 12.62 -13.87
C ASP A 163 -10.51 11.60 -13.25
N TRP A 164 -10.91 11.84 -12.00
CA TRP A 164 -11.79 10.93 -11.25
C TRP A 164 -13.22 10.87 -11.81
N GLY A 165 -13.71 11.95 -12.45
CA GLY A 165 -15.05 12.01 -13.00
C GLY A 165 -15.17 11.22 -14.29
N LYS A 166 -14.15 11.32 -15.16
CA LYS A 166 -14.08 10.60 -16.44
C LYS A 166 -13.36 9.25 -16.36
N ARG A 167 -12.70 8.97 -15.23
CA ARG A 167 -11.91 7.75 -14.99
C ARG A 167 -10.85 7.51 -16.08
N GLN A 168 -10.19 8.58 -16.52
CA GLN A 168 -9.16 8.54 -17.56
C GLN A 168 -8.08 9.60 -17.31
N TYR A 169 -6.96 9.50 -18.03
CA TYR A 169 -5.88 10.48 -17.95
C TYR A 169 -6.15 11.66 -18.88
N ILE A 170 -6.10 12.89 -18.35
CA ILE A 170 -6.37 14.12 -19.11
C ILE A 170 -5.38 15.20 -18.73
N GLY A 171 -4.61 15.67 -19.71
CA GLY A 171 -3.54 16.64 -19.49
C GLY A 171 -2.34 16.04 -18.78
N PHE A 172 -1.28 16.85 -18.65
CA PHE A 172 -0.06 16.43 -17.99
C PHE A 172 0.66 17.61 -17.34
N THR A 173 1.44 17.31 -16.31
CA THR A 173 2.47 18.19 -15.75
C THR A 173 3.84 17.55 -15.91
N GLN A 174 4.91 18.27 -15.56
CA GLN A 174 6.25 17.68 -15.54
C GLN A 174 6.30 16.55 -14.50
N PHE A 175 6.62 15.35 -14.95
CA PHE A 175 6.82 14.22 -14.05
C PHE A 175 8.16 14.35 -13.31
N PRO A 176 8.22 14.17 -11.98
CA PRO A 176 9.46 14.44 -11.24
C PRO A 176 10.59 13.47 -11.57
N GLU A 177 11.74 14.03 -11.93
CA GLU A 177 12.93 13.26 -12.31
C GLU A 177 13.40 12.31 -11.21
N ILE A 178 13.34 12.73 -9.94
CA ILE A 178 13.73 11.89 -8.80
C ILE A 178 12.86 10.62 -8.71
N ILE A 179 11.55 10.72 -8.95
CA ILE A 179 10.64 9.57 -8.93
C ILE A 179 10.95 8.65 -10.11
N ALA A 180 11.19 9.21 -11.31
CA ALA A 180 11.58 8.43 -12.48
C ALA A 180 12.91 7.68 -12.25
N LYS A 181 13.91 8.33 -11.63
CA LYS A 181 15.20 7.71 -11.28
C LYS A 181 15.01 6.57 -10.26
N ILE A 182 14.20 6.77 -9.21
CA ILE A 182 13.86 5.72 -8.24
C ILE A 182 13.22 4.51 -8.95
N VAL A 183 12.22 4.74 -9.81
CA VAL A 183 11.57 3.66 -10.57
C VAL A 183 12.55 2.95 -11.50
N ASN A 184 13.46 3.67 -12.17
CA ASN A 184 14.47 3.07 -13.03
C ASN A 184 15.44 2.16 -12.26
N GLN A 185 15.80 2.52 -11.03
CA GLN A 185 16.57 1.62 -10.16
C GLN A 185 15.78 0.35 -9.84
N ILE A 186 14.50 0.48 -9.46
CA ILE A 186 13.65 -0.67 -9.15
C ILE A 186 13.48 -1.57 -10.39
N ASN A 187 13.22 -0.99 -11.56
CA ASN A 187 13.15 -1.69 -12.85
C ASN A 187 14.41 -2.50 -13.13
N THR A 188 15.59 -1.91 -12.89
CA THR A 188 16.88 -2.57 -13.11
C THR A 188 17.02 -3.78 -12.20
N LEU A 189 16.75 -3.61 -10.90
CA LEU A 189 16.90 -4.68 -9.90
C LEU A 189 15.87 -5.81 -10.06
N LEU A 190 14.69 -5.50 -10.62
CA LEU A 190 13.54 -6.40 -10.65
C LEU A 190 13.05 -6.78 -12.07
N SER A 191 13.85 -6.52 -13.10
CA SER A 191 13.55 -6.87 -14.51
C SER A 191 13.25 -8.37 -14.74
N GLY A 192 13.73 -9.25 -13.86
CA GLY A 192 13.40 -10.69 -13.89
C GLY A 192 12.02 -11.05 -13.32
N PHE A 193 11.35 -10.13 -12.62
CA PHE A 193 10.06 -10.36 -11.97
C PHE A 193 8.87 -9.79 -12.78
N TYR A 194 9.11 -8.68 -13.49
CA TYR A 194 8.14 -8.02 -14.37
C TYR A 194 8.87 -7.25 -15.49
N GLN A 195 8.15 -6.86 -16.54
CA GLN A 195 8.72 -6.06 -17.64
C GLN A 195 8.94 -4.61 -17.19
N PRO A 196 10.17 -4.07 -17.30
CA PRO A 196 10.45 -2.66 -16.99
C PRO A 196 9.52 -1.70 -17.73
N PHE A 197 9.09 -0.65 -17.05
CA PHE A 197 8.18 0.36 -17.61
C PHE A 197 8.70 1.78 -17.39
N THR A 198 8.24 2.71 -18.22
CA THR A 198 8.51 4.14 -18.04
C THR A 198 7.46 4.74 -17.12
N ALA A 199 7.90 5.29 -15.99
CA ALA A 199 7.04 6.07 -15.11
C ALA A 199 6.78 7.45 -15.70
N ASP A 200 5.51 7.80 -15.87
CA ASP A 200 5.06 9.08 -16.43
C ASP A 200 3.84 9.65 -15.67
N SER A 201 3.33 8.92 -14.67
CA SER A 201 2.23 9.36 -13.81
C SER A 201 2.39 8.83 -12.40
N ALA A 202 1.92 9.61 -11.42
CA ALA A 202 1.75 9.12 -10.06
C ALA A 202 0.50 9.72 -9.39
N ILE A 203 -0.15 8.90 -8.57
CA ILE A 203 -1.19 9.30 -7.63
C ILE A 203 -0.58 9.27 -6.23
N ILE A 204 -0.56 10.43 -5.58
CA ILE A 204 -0.06 10.63 -4.22
C ILE A 204 -1.25 10.62 -3.28
N ASN A 205 -1.30 9.67 -2.34
CA ASN A 205 -2.35 9.57 -1.35
C ASN A 205 -1.83 9.97 0.04
N PHE A 206 -2.63 10.75 0.77
CA PHE A 206 -2.34 11.25 2.11
C PHE A 206 -3.27 10.59 3.12
N TYR A 207 -2.67 9.88 4.07
CA TYR A 207 -3.39 9.12 5.10
C TYR A 207 -3.18 9.77 6.46
N SER A 208 -4.27 9.91 7.20
CA SER A 208 -4.28 10.52 8.52
C SER A 208 -5.08 9.65 9.50
N ASN A 209 -5.18 10.12 10.74
CA ASN A 209 -6.01 9.43 11.72
C ASN A 209 -7.49 9.40 11.33
N SER A 210 -7.96 10.38 10.57
CA SER A 210 -9.36 10.54 10.18
C SER A 210 -9.67 10.07 8.76
N TYR A 211 -8.65 9.64 8.00
CA TYR A 211 -8.84 9.24 6.60
C TYR A 211 -7.98 8.03 6.21
N PHE A 212 -8.63 7.09 5.54
CA PHE A 212 -8.00 5.96 4.88
C PHE A 212 -8.68 5.65 3.54
N LEU A 213 -7.95 4.97 2.66
CA LEU A 213 -8.46 4.52 1.37
C LEU A 213 -8.86 3.05 1.51
N ARG A 214 -10.14 2.79 1.26
CA ARG A 214 -10.70 1.43 1.22
C ARG A 214 -10.10 0.64 0.06
N LEU A 215 -10.45 -0.65 0.00
CA LEU A 215 -10.15 -1.48 -1.16
C LEU A 215 -10.67 -0.81 -2.44
N HIS A 216 -9.77 -0.58 -3.39
CA HIS A 216 -10.04 0.02 -4.69
C HIS A 216 -9.19 -0.64 -5.76
N ARG A 217 -9.54 -0.40 -7.02
CA ARG A 217 -8.83 -0.94 -8.19
C ARG A 217 -8.19 0.21 -8.98
N ASP A 218 -6.95 0.00 -9.41
CA ASP A 218 -6.28 0.84 -10.39
C ASP A 218 -6.55 0.25 -11.79
N ASP A 219 -7.66 0.62 -12.43
CA ASP A 219 -8.12 0.04 -13.71
C ASP A 219 -8.24 1.03 -14.87
N ALA A 220 -7.81 2.28 -14.66
CA ALA A 220 -7.88 3.33 -15.66
C ALA A 220 -6.87 3.16 -16.79
N GLU A 221 -5.72 2.51 -16.53
CA GLU A 221 -4.67 2.36 -17.52
C GLU A 221 -4.96 1.19 -18.46
N GLU A 222 -4.76 1.37 -19.76
CA GLU A 222 -4.85 0.30 -20.77
C GLU A 222 -3.53 -0.48 -20.93
N THR A 223 -2.87 -0.77 -19.81
CA THR A 223 -1.63 -1.57 -19.77
C THR A 223 -1.64 -2.54 -18.59
N ASN A 224 -0.81 -3.58 -18.69
CA ASN A 224 -0.50 -4.50 -17.60
C ASN A 224 0.89 -4.21 -16.97
N ASP A 225 1.49 -3.07 -17.32
CA ASP A 225 2.67 -2.56 -16.62
C ASP A 225 2.39 -2.46 -15.11
N PRO A 226 3.39 -2.73 -14.26
CA PRO A 226 3.18 -2.77 -12.82
C PRO A 226 2.83 -1.40 -12.24
N VAL A 227 2.29 -1.41 -11.02
CA VAL A 227 2.19 -0.23 -10.16
C VAL A 227 3.24 -0.35 -9.06
N ILE A 228 4.02 0.72 -8.88
CA ILE A 228 5.03 0.84 -7.83
C ILE A 228 4.53 1.83 -6.78
N ASN A 229 4.38 1.39 -5.54
CA ASN A 229 3.95 2.23 -4.43
C ASN A 229 5.10 2.51 -3.47
N ILE A 230 5.51 3.77 -3.39
CA ILE A 230 6.54 4.26 -2.47
C ILE A 230 5.88 4.67 -1.14
N SER A 231 6.37 4.09 -0.04
CA SER A 231 5.84 4.29 1.31
C SER A 231 6.64 5.34 2.07
N LEU A 232 6.00 6.40 2.58
CA LEU A 232 6.67 7.45 3.36
C LEU A 232 5.93 7.74 4.67
N GLY A 233 6.66 7.87 5.77
CA GLY A 233 6.13 8.21 7.09
C GLY A 233 5.56 7.02 7.85
N ALA A 234 4.43 7.21 8.52
CA ALA A 234 3.89 6.26 9.47
C ALA A 234 3.65 4.85 8.86
N PRO A 235 3.92 3.79 9.63
CA PRO A 235 3.69 2.42 9.21
C PRO A 235 2.20 2.14 9.01
N ALA A 236 1.92 1.25 8.07
CA ALA A 236 0.55 0.89 7.70
C ALA A 236 0.48 -0.59 7.28
N ILE A 237 -0.73 -1.15 7.33
CA ILE A 237 -1.05 -2.43 6.73
C ILE A 237 -1.51 -2.17 5.30
N PHE A 238 -0.75 -2.68 4.34
CA PHE A 238 -1.19 -2.84 2.98
C PHE A 238 -2.02 -4.12 2.85
N CYS A 239 -3.19 -4.01 2.23
CA CYS A 239 -4.05 -5.14 1.93
C CYS A 239 -4.26 -5.26 0.42
N ILE A 240 -4.16 -6.46 -0.12
CA ILE A 240 -4.46 -6.75 -1.52
C ILE A 240 -5.26 -8.03 -1.63
N CYS A 241 -6.35 -7.99 -2.39
CA CYS A 241 -7.21 -9.13 -2.64
C CYS A 241 -6.62 -10.02 -3.73
N LYS A 242 -7.18 -11.22 -3.88
CA LYS A 242 -7.06 -11.95 -5.14
C LYS A 242 -7.96 -11.31 -6.21
N GLU A 243 -7.89 -11.81 -7.43
CA GLU A 243 -8.79 -11.37 -8.52
C GLU A 243 -10.26 -11.56 -8.11
N ASP A 244 -10.52 -12.65 -7.40
CA ASP A 244 -11.79 -12.96 -6.77
C ASP A 244 -11.90 -12.29 -5.37
N PRO A 245 -12.77 -11.28 -5.21
CA PRO A 245 -12.95 -10.55 -3.95
C PRO A 245 -13.76 -11.32 -2.90
N SER A 246 -14.25 -12.53 -3.22
CA SER A 246 -14.81 -13.45 -2.24
C SER A 246 -13.75 -14.14 -1.39
N GLN A 247 -12.46 -13.98 -1.71
CA GLN A 247 -11.37 -14.59 -0.96
C GLN A 247 -10.84 -13.65 0.13
N PHE A 248 -9.98 -14.18 1.01
CA PHE A 248 -9.27 -13.36 1.98
C PHE A 248 -8.20 -12.51 1.28
N PRO A 249 -7.96 -11.26 1.71
CA PRO A 249 -6.87 -10.46 1.20
C PRO A 249 -5.53 -10.90 1.83
N LEU A 250 -4.42 -10.73 1.11
CA LEU A 250 -3.09 -10.66 1.73
C LEU A 250 -3.02 -9.36 2.55
N SER A 251 -2.41 -9.40 3.74
CA SER A 251 -2.17 -8.22 4.58
C SER A 251 -0.74 -8.20 5.12
N CYS A 252 -0.01 -7.12 4.87
CA CYS A 252 1.36 -6.98 5.37
C CYS A 252 1.66 -5.55 5.84
N VAL A 253 2.53 -5.42 6.84
CA VAL A 253 2.99 -4.14 7.35
C VAL A 253 4.08 -3.57 6.45
N VAL A 254 3.92 -2.30 6.11
CA VAL A 254 4.87 -1.50 5.34
C VAL A 254 5.21 -0.23 6.11
N ASP A 255 6.50 0.06 6.22
CA ASP A 255 7.04 1.26 6.88
C ASP A 255 7.59 2.26 5.87
N SER A 256 8.07 3.41 6.36
CA SER A 256 8.74 4.40 5.53
C SER A 256 9.94 3.80 4.80
N GLY A 257 10.08 4.13 3.52
CA GLY A 257 11.15 3.68 2.63
C GLY A 257 10.92 2.31 1.99
N SER A 258 9.81 1.63 2.31
CA SER A 258 9.42 0.39 1.64
C SER A 258 8.73 0.64 0.30
N ILE A 259 8.91 -0.29 -0.63
CA ILE A 259 8.25 -0.28 -1.95
C ILE A 259 7.33 -1.49 -2.05
N ILE A 260 6.10 -1.27 -2.50
CA ILE A 260 5.18 -2.34 -2.87
C ILE A 260 5.04 -2.35 -4.39
N ILE A 261 5.08 -3.53 -4.98
CA ILE A 261 4.94 -3.71 -6.42
C ILE A 261 3.76 -4.63 -6.67
N MET A 262 2.85 -4.17 -7.52
CA MET A 262 1.72 -4.94 -8.01
C MET A 262 1.90 -5.15 -9.52
N SER A 263 2.14 -6.39 -9.93
CA SER A 263 2.48 -6.78 -11.29
C SER A 263 1.70 -8.03 -11.70
N LYS A 264 1.68 -8.35 -13.00
CA LYS A 264 0.91 -9.51 -13.52
C LYS A 264 -0.56 -9.41 -13.05
N ASN A 265 -1.14 -10.51 -12.59
CA ASN A 265 -2.52 -10.59 -12.11
C ASN A 265 -2.80 -9.64 -10.93
N SER A 266 -1.82 -9.40 -10.04
CA SER A 266 -2.03 -8.52 -8.89
C SER A 266 -2.20 -7.04 -9.28
N ARG A 267 -1.77 -6.64 -10.49
CA ARG A 267 -1.90 -5.28 -11.02
C ARG A 267 -3.34 -4.76 -11.04
N ARG A 268 -4.33 -5.65 -11.17
CA ARG A 268 -5.76 -5.33 -11.27
C ARG A 268 -6.54 -5.75 -10.03
N CYS A 269 -5.87 -6.22 -8.97
CA CYS A 269 -6.54 -6.63 -7.75
C CYS A 269 -7.02 -5.42 -6.95
N LEU A 270 -8.12 -5.63 -6.21
CA LEU A 270 -8.54 -4.69 -5.20
C LEU A 270 -7.47 -4.58 -4.12
N HIS A 271 -7.08 -3.37 -3.76
CA HIS A 271 -6.08 -3.14 -2.74
C HIS A 271 -6.38 -1.86 -1.97
N GLY A 272 -5.81 -1.74 -0.79
CA GLY A 272 -6.06 -0.62 0.11
C GLY A 272 -5.01 -0.56 1.19
N ILE A 273 -5.04 0.51 1.97
CA ILE A 273 -4.07 0.70 3.03
C ILE A 273 -4.77 1.20 4.28
N SER A 274 -4.45 0.55 5.39
CA SER A 274 -4.96 0.85 6.71
C SER A 274 -3.80 1.26 7.60
N LYS A 275 -3.80 2.49 8.12
CA LYS A 275 -2.74 2.96 8.99
C LYS A 275 -2.66 2.15 10.29
N LEU A 276 -1.44 1.91 10.79
CA LEU A 276 -1.22 1.33 12.12
C LEU A 276 -1.00 2.45 13.14
N TYR A 277 -1.86 2.50 14.16
CA TYR A 277 -1.74 3.45 15.24
C TYR A 277 -0.89 2.87 16.36
N HIS A 278 0.04 3.65 16.90
CA HIS A 278 0.91 3.29 18.03
C HIS A 278 1.83 2.08 17.79
N TYR A 279 1.94 1.60 16.54
CA TYR A 279 2.94 0.63 16.18
C TYR A 279 4.30 1.31 16.13
N VAL A 280 5.21 0.84 16.96
CA VAL A 280 6.63 1.18 16.91
C VAL A 280 7.32 0.04 16.18
N LYS A 281 8.06 0.37 15.11
CA LYS A 281 8.88 -0.62 14.42
C LYS A 281 9.84 -1.25 15.44
N PRO A 282 9.86 -2.58 15.60
CA PRO A 282 10.87 -3.22 16.44
C PRO A 282 12.26 -2.87 15.91
N ASP A 283 13.14 -2.33 16.76
CA ASP A 283 14.56 -2.22 16.44
C ASP A 283 15.16 -3.62 16.31
N SER A 284 16.05 -3.83 15.33
CA SER A 284 16.70 -5.12 15.10
C SER A 284 17.48 -5.63 16.32
N SER A 285 17.92 -4.74 17.20
CA SER A 285 18.59 -5.05 18.47
C SER A 285 17.69 -5.62 19.57
N ASN A 286 16.36 -5.42 19.49
CA ASN A 286 15.39 -5.92 20.48
C ASN A 286 14.67 -7.21 20.03
N LEU A 287 15.12 -7.83 18.94
CA LEU A 287 14.51 -9.03 18.35
C LEU A 287 14.85 -10.35 19.08
N ASN A 288 15.30 -10.30 20.34
CA ASN A 288 15.37 -11.50 21.20
C ASN A 288 13.98 -11.99 21.68
N GLY A 289 12.87 -11.36 21.25
CA GLY A 289 11.52 -11.74 21.68
C GLY A 289 10.39 -11.55 20.66
N PHE A 290 10.67 -11.11 19.44
CA PHE A 290 9.70 -11.12 18.34
C PHE A 290 10.23 -12.05 17.24
N GLU A 291 10.29 -13.34 17.53
CA GLU A 291 9.89 -14.29 16.49
C GLU A 291 8.58 -13.72 15.91
N THR A 292 8.46 -13.64 14.58
CA THR A 292 7.14 -13.46 13.95
C THR A 292 6.19 -14.33 14.75
N VAL A 293 5.20 -13.75 15.45
CA VAL A 293 4.27 -14.51 16.29
C VAL A 293 3.50 -15.41 15.32
N LYS A 294 4.11 -16.55 14.99
CA LYS A 294 3.57 -17.61 14.18
C LYS A 294 2.75 -18.42 15.16
N ASP A 295 1.64 -17.83 15.59
CA ASP A 295 0.58 -18.56 16.28
C ASP A 295 0.04 -19.70 15.39
N THR A 296 0.31 -19.65 14.08
CA THR A 296 -0.09 -20.68 13.11
C THR A 296 1.15 -21.30 12.45
N LYS A 297 1.14 -22.63 12.29
CA LYS A 297 2.23 -23.39 11.66
C LYS A 297 2.34 -23.10 10.15
N THR A 298 1.23 -22.74 9.51
CA THR A 298 1.09 -22.51 8.07
C THR A 298 0.25 -21.24 7.82
N PRO A 299 0.82 -20.04 7.95
CA PRO A 299 0.05 -18.82 7.84
C PRO A 299 -0.45 -18.58 6.41
N TYR A 300 -1.68 -18.08 6.27
CA TYR A 300 -2.26 -17.71 4.97
C TYR A 300 -1.42 -16.62 4.29
N ALA A 301 -1.17 -16.79 2.98
CA ALA A 301 -0.35 -15.88 2.18
C ALA A 301 1.04 -15.64 2.78
N ASN A 302 1.68 -16.70 3.28
CA ASN A 302 2.95 -16.65 3.98
C ASN A 302 4.02 -15.90 3.15
N PRO A 303 4.73 -14.91 3.74
CA PRO A 303 5.83 -14.25 3.06
C PRO A 303 7.01 -15.19 2.92
N TYR A 304 7.63 -15.19 1.74
CA TYR A 304 8.91 -15.86 1.51
C TYR A 304 9.98 -14.84 1.08
N PHE A 305 11.15 -14.97 1.68
CA PHE A 305 12.32 -14.18 1.29
C PHE A 305 12.80 -14.63 -0.08
N ILE A 306 13.10 -13.67 -0.95
CA ILE A 306 13.59 -13.94 -2.31
C ILE A 306 15.10 -13.71 -2.36
N LYS A 307 15.55 -12.49 -2.05
CA LYS A 307 16.97 -12.12 -2.06
C LYS A 307 17.20 -10.77 -1.39
N ASN A 308 18.45 -10.51 -1.02
CA ASN A 308 18.92 -9.17 -0.68
C ASN A 308 19.29 -8.40 -1.95
N LEU A 309 19.11 -7.08 -1.90
CA LEU A 309 19.33 -6.11 -2.95
C LEU A 309 20.03 -4.88 -2.35
N PRO A 310 20.74 -4.08 -3.18
CA PRO A 310 21.20 -2.78 -2.73
C PRO A 310 20.00 -1.87 -2.42
N GLN A 311 20.18 -0.97 -1.46
CA GLN A 311 19.27 0.17 -1.28
C GLN A 311 19.33 1.10 -2.50
N CYS A 312 18.41 2.06 -2.57
CA CYS A 312 18.45 3.12 -3.57
C CYS A 312 19.80 3.87 -3.46
N PRO A 313 20.61 3.94 -4.54
CA PRO A 313 21.89 4.61 -4.51
C PRO A 313 21.75 6.09 -4.13
N ASN A 314 22.68 6.62 -3.33
CA ASN A 314 22.70 8.05 -2.96
C ASN A 314 22.75 8.96 -4.19
N ASP A 315 23.38 8.47 -5.27
CA ASP A 315 23.54 9.11 -6.57
C ASP A 315 22.19 9.47 -7.22
N VAL A 316 21.12 8.71 -6.90
CA VAL A 316 19.75 9.01 -7.35
C VAL A 316 19.29 10.35 -6.81
N PHE A 317 19.69 10.68 -5.59
CA PHE A 317 19.40 11.94 -4.90
C PHE A 317 20.53 12.97 -5.04
N HIS A 318 21.56 12.70 -5.84
CA HIS A 318 22.65 13.65 -6.04
C HIS A 318 22.12 14.96 -6.66
N GLY A 319 22.41 16.09 -6.00
CA GLY A 319 21.90 17.41 -6.40
C GLY A 319 20.42 17.64 -6.08
N PHE A 320 19.73 16.66 -5.48
CA PHE A 320 18.35 16.83 -5.04
C PHE A 320 18.32 17.62 -3.74
N THR A 321 17.71 18.80 -3.77
CA THR A 321 17.50 19.66 -2.59
C THR A 321 16.04 20.02 -2.49
N THR A 322 15.54 20.06 -1.26
CA THR A 322 14.17 20.46 -0.96
C THR A 322 14.05 21.99 -0.85
N SER A 323 15.17 22.72 -0.70
CA SER A 323 15.19 24.15 -0.38
C SER A 323 14.37 24.54 0.87
N LEU A 324 14.04 23.58 1.74
CA LEU A 324 13.39 23.83 3.03
C LEU A 324 14.44 24.12 4.10
N ASP A 325 14.12 25.02 5.02
CA ASP A 325 14.94 25.26 6.21
C ASP A 325 14.76 24.16 7.28
N GLU A 326 15.55 24.23 8.35
CA GLU A 326 15.56 23.22 9.41
C GLU A 326 14.20 23.11 10.14
N ASP A 327 13.52 24.23 10.37
CA ASP A 327 12.23 24.29 11.04
C ASP A 327 11.14 23.64 10.16
N GLN A 328 11.12 23.97 8.87
CA GLN A 328 10.22 23.36 7.89
C GLN A 328 10.46 21.86 7.75
N ILE A 329 11.72 21.40 7.76
CA ILE A 329 12.05 19.97 7.76
C ILE A 329 11.56 19.31 9.05
N SER A 330 11.68 19.99 10.19
CA SER A 330 11.17 19.51 11.49
C SER A 330 9.65 19.33 11.46
N ASP A 331 8.91 20.29 10.88
CA ASP A 331 7.45 20.19 10.72
C ASP A 331 7.06 18.99 9.84
N VAL A 332 7.80 18.72 8.77
CA VAL A 332 7.58 17.54 7.93
C VAL A 332 7.86 16.25 8.72
N LYS A 333 8.92 16.20 9.53
CA LYS A 333 9.20 15.05 10.40
C LYS A 333 8.06 14.80 11.39
N ASP A 334 7.56 15.84 12.06
CA ASP A 334 6.42 15.73 12.98
C ASP A 334 5.17 15.22 12.24
N TYR A 335 4.90 15.76 11.05
CA TYR A 335 3.79 15.29 10.21
C TYR A 335 3.90 13.81 9.86
N LEU A 336 5.06 13.36 9.38
CA LEU A 336 5.31 11.98 8.98
C LEU A 336 5.29 11.00 10.17
N SER A 337 5.55 11.46 11.39
CA SER A 337 5.37 10.63 12.60
C SER A 337 3.90 10.29 12.85
N LYS A 338 2.98 11.12 12.37
CA LYS A 338 1.53 11.01 12.60
C LYS A 338 0.74 10.76 11.32
N SER A 339 1.36 10.68 10.16
CA SER A 339 0.69 10.59 8.87
C SER A 339 1.52 9.76 7.90
N ARG A 340 0.89 9.37 6.79
CA ARG A 340 1.56 8.60 5.75
C ARG A 340 1.29 9.21 4.39
N ILE A 341 2.32 9.21 3.56
CA ILE A 341 2.25 9.53 2.13
C ILE A 341 2.52 8.23 1.36
N SER A 342 1.71 7.96 0.35
CA SER A 342 1.87 6.84 -0.57
C SER A 342 1.94 7.39 -1.99
N ILE A 343 3.05 7.20 -2.68
CA ILE A 343 3.23 7.65 -4.06
C ILE A 343 3.08 6.42 -4.96
N SER A 344 1.93 6.30 -5.62
CA SER A 344 1.59 5.19 -6.50
C SER A 344 1.92 5.54 -7.95
N VAL A 345 3.09 5.09 -8.39
CA VAL A 345 3.71 5.38 -9.69
C VAL A 345 3.33 4.32 -10.72
N ARG A 346 3.07 4.78 -11.94
CA ARG A 346 2.47 3.99 -13.02
C ARG A 346 2.83 4.56 -14.39
N LYS A 347 2.57 3.78 -15.44
CA LYS A 347 2.53 4.25 -16.82
C LYS A 347 1.09 4.59 -17.19
N ALA A 348 0.80 5.87 -17.35
CA ALA A 348 -0.41 6.32 -18.00
C ALA A 348 -0.29 6.03 -19.50
N LYS A 349 -1.19 5.20 -20.02
CA LYS A 349 -1.31 5.06 -21.47
C LYS A 349 -2.37 6.06 -21.93
N LEU A 350 -1.96 6.99 -22.78
CA LEU A 350 -2.85 7.91 -23.50
C LEU A 350 -3.40 7.27 -24.76
#